data_AF-A0A7G9AY06-F1
#
_entry.id   AF-A0A7G9AY06-F1
#
_cell.length_a   1.000
_cell.length_b   1.000
_cell.length_c   1.000
_cell.angle_alpha   90.00
_cell.angle_beta   90.00
_cell.angle_gamma   90.00
#
_symmetry.space_group_name_H-M   'P 1'
#
loop_
_entity.id
_entity.type
_entity.pdbx_description
1 polymer ?
#
loop_
_entity_poly.entity_id
_entity_poly.type
_entity_poly.pdbx_seq_one_letter_code
_entity_poly.pdbx_strand_id
1 'polypeptide(L)'
;MFLKNLKQHYDRLSVNEQEVIDYLMRQKEVETITLKTIANELFISSSTVIRACKKLGYQTYNELRYDLRLSKELKKEQAKSERTSFEQLKEQVQVEFEHTVSILSEQDFQIFAAKILSARRIFCIGVGSSYMPMSDFNRKLKLINIWSNDYFEQYSIDRIKDIATPKDVIIVFSLGGSNKDVNHSILQAKEQGATVLTITTLGNHLLAKISDHMIFVYDAPKKREKLRSRLMFNLVGNLLFEVILAEQQTN
;
A
#
# COMPACT_ATOMS: atom_id res chain seq x y z
N MET A 1 7.77 9.28 12.60
CA MET A 1 7.70 10.38 11.62
C MET A 1 7.97 9.88 10.20
N PHE A 2 8.82 8.86 10.06
CA PHE A 2 9.19 8.23 8.79
C PHE A 2 8.06 7.89 7.82
N LEU A 3 7.04 7.16 8.26
CA LEU A 3 5.96 6.73 7.35
C LEU A 3 5.15 7.90 6.77
N LYS A 4 4.99 8.98 7.54
CA LYS A 4 4.31 10.19 7.11
C LYS A 4 5.13 10.92 6.05
N ASN A 5 6.42 11.11 6.31
CA ASN A 5 7.37 11.68 5.34
C ASN A 5 7.43 10.85 4.06
N LEU A 6 7.43 9.51 4.19
CA LEU A 6 7.36 8.58 3.08
C LEU A 6 6.10 8.83 2.24
N LYS A 7 4.92 8.81 2.84
CA LYS A 7 3.68 9.09 2.09
C LYS A 7 3.68 10.46 1.40
N GLN A 8 4.17 11.50 2.06
CA GLN A 8 4.06 12.88 1.55
C GLN A 8 5.06 13.25 0.45
N HIS A 9 6.22 12.61 0.42
CA HIS A 9 7.34 13.07 -0.39
C HIS A 9 7.90 12.04 -1.36
N TYR A 10 7.51 10.78 -1.24
CA TYR A 10 8.08 9.70 -2.04
C TYR A 10 7.86 9.87 -3.56
N ASP A 11 6.69 10.37 -3.97
CA ASP A 11 6.39 10.59 -5.40
C ASP A 11 7.18 11.75 -6.02
N ARG A 12 7.84 12.58 -5.20
CA ARG A 12 8.71 13.69 -5.67
C ARG A 12 10.15 13.25 -5.91
N LEU A 13 10.47 12.02 -5.55
CA LEU A 13 11.79 11.42 -5.75
C LEU A 13 11.93 10.97 -7.21
N SER A 14 13.11 11.15 -7.79
CA SER A 14 13.47 10.49 -9.05
C SER A 14 13.57 8.98 -8.85
N VAL A 15 13.57 8.20 -9.94
CA VAL A 15 13.66 6.73 -9.89
C VAL A 15 14.83 6.25 -9.03
N ASN A 16 16.03 6.81 -9.26
CA ASN A 16 17.22 6.43 -8.49
C ASN A 16 17.12 6.86 -7.00
N GLU A 17 16.40 7.94 -6.70
CA GLU A 17 16.17 8.38 -5.32
C GLU A 17 15.11 7.50 -4.62
N GLN A 18 14.08 7.04 -5.34
CA GLN A 18 13.12 6.05 -4.84
C GLN A 18 13.81 4.73 -4.50
N GLU A 19 14.68 4.24 -5.39
CA GLU A 19 15.44 3.01 -5.15
C GLU A 19 16.31 3.08 -3.89
N VAL A 20 16.88 4.25 -3.57
CA VAL A 20 17.58 4.47 -2.30
C VAL A 20 16.67 4.21 -1.11
N ILE A 21 15.48 4.79 -1.13
CA ILE A 21 14.52 4.67 -0.02
C ILE A 21 13.99 3.23 0.08
N ASP A 22 13.68 2.60 -1.06
CA ASP A 22 13.24 1.20 -1.10
C ASP A 22 14.31 0.25 -0.58
N TYR A 23 15.56 0.45 -1.01
CA TYR A 23 16.70 -0.33 -0.54
C TYR A 23 16.81 -0.24 0.98
N LEU A 24 16.80 0.98 1.52
CA LEU A 24 16.87 1.23 2.96
C LEU A 24 15.70 0.59 3.71
N MET A 25 14.48 0.62 3.16
CA MET A 25 13.31 -0.01 3.73
C MET A 25 13.44 -1.54 3.81
N ARG A 26 14.07 -2.18 2.81
CA ARG A 26 14.30 -3.64 2.76
C ARG A 26 15.36 -4.14 3.74
N GLN A 27 16.30 -3.29 4.19
CA GLN A 27 17.39 -3.74 5.07
C GLN A 27 16.92 -4.12 6.48
N LYS A 28 17.37 -5.25 7.02
CA LYS A 28 17.05 -5.63 8.40
C LYS A 28 17.79 -4.77 9.43
N GLU A 29 19.02 -4.37 9.12
CA GLU A 29 19.91 -3.63 10.03
C GLU A 29 20.36 -2.33 9.39
N VAL A 30 19.48 -1.33 9.43
CA VAL A 30 19.74 -0.02 8.80
C VAL A 30 20.91 0.73 9.46
N GLU A 31 21.28 0.36 10.68
CA GLU A 31 22.35 0.97 11.48
C GLU A 31 23.76 0.69 10.98
N THR A 32 23.94 -0.38 10.21
CA THR A 32 25.26 -0.73 9.66
C THR A 32 25.44 -0.18 8.25
N ILE A 33 24.36 0.30 7.64
CA ILE A 33 24.36 0.81 6.28
C ILE A 33 24.97 2.22 6.27
N THR A 34 25.94 2.40 5.37
CA THR A 34 26.59 3.70 5.12
C THR A 34 26.19 4.26 3.76
N LEU A 35 26.38 5.55 3.55
CA LEU A 35 26.20 6.20 2.24
C LEU A 35 26.99 5.51 1.13
N LYS A 36 28.21 5.05 1.44
CA LYS A 36 29.08 4.36 0.48
C LYS A 36 28.53 2.98 0.12
N THR A 37 27.99 2.25 1.10
CA THR A 37 27.34 0.95 0.87
C THR A 37 26.16 1.11 -0.10
N ILE A 38 25.27 2.07 0.14
CA ILE A 38 24.09 2.31 -0.71
C ILE A 38 24.53 2.70 -2.13
N ALA A 39 25.51 3.61 -2.23
CA ALA A 39 26.05 4.06 -3.51
C ALA A 39 26.61 2.89 -4.34
N ASN A 40 27.33 1.98 -3.70
CA ASN A 40 27.92 0.82 -4.37
C ASN A 40 26.87 -0.22 -4.78
N GLU A 41 25.95 -0.56 -3.88
CA GLU A 41 24.93 -1.60 -4.10
C GLU A 41 23.91 -1.22 -5.16
N LEU A 42 23.57 0.07 -5.24
CA LEU A 42 22.62 0.60 -6.23
C LEU A 42 23.31 1.20 -7.46
N PHE A 43 24.65 1.17 -7.53
CA PHE A 43 25.44 1.78 -8.61
C PHE A 43 25.09 3.27 -8.86
N ILE A 44 24.95 4.04 -7.79
CA ILE A 44 24.62 5.48 -7.83
C ILE A 44 25.62 6.31 -7.04
N SER A 45 25.66 7.62 -7.30
CA SER A 45 26.53 8.52 -6.52
C SER A 45 26.01 8.75 -5.10
N SER A 46 26.90 8.94 -4.12
CA SER A 46 26.51 9.32 -2.75
C SER A 46 25.72 10.63 -2.69
N SER A 47 25.92 11.54 -3.66
CA SER A 47 25.08 12.75 -3.81
C SER A 47 23.61 12.42 -4.07
N THR A 48 23.31 11.32 -4.78
CA THR A 48 21.94 10.86 -5.05
C THR A 48 21.28 10.39 -3.77
N VAL A 49 22.01 9.66 -2.93
CA VAL A 49 21.53 9.23 -1.60
C VAL A 49 21.22 10.45 -0.72
N ILE A 50 22.09 11.46 -0.69
CA ILE A 50 21.87 12.70 0.08
C ILE A 50 20.65 13.47 -0.44
N ARG A 51 20.49 13.60 -1.77
CA ARG A 51 19.31 14.24 -2.37
C ARG A 51 18.02 13.50 -2.03
N ALA A 52 18.03 12.17 -2.07
CA ALA A 52 16.88 11.36 -1.65
C ALA A 52 16.49 11.65 -0.20
N CYS A 53 17.46 11.70 0.73
CA CYS A 53 17.21 12.04 2.13
C CYS A 53 16.55 13.41 2.29
N LYS A 54 17.10 14.43 1.61
CA LYS A 54 16.60 15.81 1.66
C LYS A 54 15.19 15.94 1.10
N LYS A 55 14.94 15.34 -0.06
CA LYS A 55 13.62 15.36 -0.69
C LYS A 55 12.57 14.61 0.12
N LEU A 56 12.96 13.55 0.85
CA LEU A 56 12.08 12.83 1.76
C LEU A 56 11.77 13.61 3.06
N GLY A 57 12.41 14.77 3.28
CA GLY A 57 12.13 15.65 4.42
C GLY A 57 13.16 15.58 5.56
N TYR A 58 14.35 15.03 5.32
CA TYR A 58 15.43 14.95 6.33
C TYR A 58 16.62 15.83 5.94
N GLN A 59 17.22 16.55 6.88
CA GLN A 59 18.37 17.40 6.57
C GLN A 59 19.64 16.58 6.32
N THR A 60 19.76 15.43 7.00
CA THR A 60 20.92 14.55 6.91
C THR A 60 20.53 13.09 6.71
N TYR A 61 21.44 12.29 6.14
CA TYR A 61 21.27 10.84 6.07
C TYR A 61 21.16 10.21 7.46
N ASN A 62 21.88 10.76 8.45
CA ASN A 62 21.82 10.25 9.82
C ASN A 62 20.44 10.44 10.45
N GLU A 63 19.75 11.56 10.18
CA GLU A 63 18.37 11.77 10.61
C GLU A 63 17.41 10.77 9.95
N LEU A 64 17.50 10.59 8.63
CA LEU A 64 16.72 9.58 7.91
C LEU A 64 16.97 8.20 8.51
N ARG A 65 18.25 7.84 8.70
CA ARG A 65 18.68 6.55 9.23
C ARG A 65 18.17 6.35 10.66
N TYR A 66 18.18 7.39 11.48
CA TYR A 66 17.69 7.36 12.85
C TYR A 66 16.17 7.19 12.92
N ASP A 67 15.38 7.95 12.16
CA ASP A 67 13.92 7.83 12.14
C ASP A 67 13.47 6.51 11.48
N LEU A 68 14.16 6.07 10.42
CA LEU A 68 13.96 4.74 9.85
C LEU A 68 14.32 3.64 10.84
N ARG A 69 15.43 3.78 11.57
CA ARG A 69 15.82 2.86 12.64
C ARG A 69 14.78 2.84 13.74
N LEU A 70 14.30 3.97 14.24
CA LEU A 70 13.25 4.03 15.26
C LEU A 70 11.97 3.35 14.77
N SER A 71 11.60 3.60 13.50
CA SER A 71 10.49 2.90 12.84
C SER A 71 10.74 1.39 12.69
N LYS A 72 11.97 0.91 12.89
CA LYS A 72 12.40 -0.50 12.85
C LYS A 72 12.75 -1.11 14.20
N GLU A 73 13.17 -0.34 15.20
CA GLU A 73 13.44 -0.78 16.56
C GLU A 73 12.14 -1.01 17.33
N LEU A 74 11.13 -0.14 17.12
CA LEU A 74 9.74 -0.45 17.44
C LEU A 74 9.30 -1.81 16.85
N LYS A 75 9.92 -2.25 15.72
CA LYS A 75 9.71 -3.57 15.11
C LYS A 75 10.61 -4.69 15.66
N LYS A 76 11.76 -4.37 16.28
CA LYS A 76 12.78 -5.34 16.74
C LYS A 76 12.60 -5.72 18.21
N GLU A 77 12.18 -4.79 19.08
CA GLU A 77 11.82 -5.08 20.48
C GLU A 77 10.62 -6.04 20.58
N GLN A 78 9.67 -5.96 19.65
CA GLN A 78 8.55 -6.90 19.52
C GLN A 78 8.98 -8.33 19.11
N ALA A 79 10.17 -8.50 18.51
CA ALA A 79 10.61 -9.77 17.92
C ALA A 79 11.60 -10.58 18.79
N LYS A 80 12.08 -10.00 19.89
CA LYS A 80 13.17 -10.54 20.74
C LYS A 80 12.71 -11.44 21.90
N SER A 81 11.41 -11.57 22.16
CA SER A 81 10.90 -12.56 23.12
C SER A 81 10.67 -13.89 22.43
N GLU A 82 11.35 -14.95 22.88
CA GLU A 82 11.19 -16.34 22.38
C GLU A 82 9.81 -16.96 22.67
N ARG A 83 8.92 -16.20 23.30
CA ARG A 83 7.47 -16.34 23.17
C ARG A 83 6.89 -14.94 22.98
N THR A 84 6.25 -14.66 21.84
CA THR A 84 5.49 -13.41 21.72
C THR A 84 4.38 -13.46 22.76
N SER A 85 4.46 -12.64 23.81
CA SER A 85 3.42 -12.60 24.83
C SER A 85 2.12 -12.08 24.22
N PHE A 86 0.99 -12.40 24.83
CA PHE A 86 -0.30 -11.85 24.39
C PHE A 86 -0.28 -10.31 24.38
N GLU A 87 0.40 -9.69 25.34
CA GLU A 87 0.57 -8.24 25.38
C GLU A 87 1.42 -7.70 24.23
N GLN A 88 2.49 -8.40 23.82
CA GLN A 88 3.26 -8.03 22.63
C GLN A 88 2.44 -8.17 21.34
N LEU A 89 1.55 -9.16 21.24
CA LEU A 89 0.64 -9.29 20.10
C LEU A 89 -0.37 -8.13 20.06
N LYS A 90 -0.91 -7.74 21.22
CA LYS A 90 -1.81 -6.58 21.35
C LYS A 90 -1.11 -5.29 20.95
N GLU A 91 0.08 -5.05 21.48
CA GLU A 91 0.89 -3.88 21.15
C GLU A 91 1.21 -3.84 19.65
N GLN A 92 1.56 -4.99 19.04
CA GLN A 92 1.80 -5.05 17.61
C GLN A 92 0.56 -4.66 16.78
N VAL A 93 -0.62 -5.16 17.15
CA VAL A 93 -1.88 -4.79 16.48
C VAL A 93 -2.21 -3.31 16.69
N GLN A 94 -1.99 -2.79 17.89
CA GLN A 94 -2.19 -1.38 18.21
C GLN A 94 -1.28 -0.48 17.38
N VAL A 95 0.02 -0.80 17.28
CA VAL A 95 0.97 -0.06 16.44
C VAL A 95 0.57 -0.13 14.96
N GLU A 96 0.14 -1.30 14.46
CA GLU A 96 -0.35 -1.42 13.09
C GLU A 96 -1.55 -0.51 12.81
N PHE A 97 -2.47 -0.44 13.77
CA PHE A 97 -3.64 0.41 13.72
C PHE A 97 -3.26 1.89 13.74
N GLU A 98 -2.51 2.34 14.75
CA GLU A 98 -2.08 3.73 14.91
C GLU A 98 -1.30 4.23 13.69
N HIS A 99 -0.35 3.42 13.20
CA HIS A 99 0.42 3.78 12.02
C HIS A 99 -0.45 3.85 10.76
N THR A 100 -1.35 2.89 10.56
CA THR A 100 -2.28 2.92 9.42
C THR A 100 -3.14 4.17 9.47
N VAL A 101 -3.81 4.45 10.60
CA VAL A 101 -4.65 5.66 10.77
C VAL A 101 -3.86 6.94 10.51
N SER A 102 -2.62 7.03 11.02
CA SER A 102 -1.78 8.22 10.85
C SER A 102 -1.41 8.56 9.41
N ILE A 103 -1.45 7.57 8.50
CA ILE A 103 -1.13 7.75 7.08
C ILE A 103 -2.38 7.80 6.20
N LEU A 104 -3.61 7.65 6.72
CA LEU A 104 -4.82 7.86 5.93
C LEU A 104 -4.98 9.35 5.61
N SER A 105 -5.56 9.66 4.46
CA SER A 105 -5.87 11.05 4.05
C SER A 105 -7.30 11.09 3.58
N GLU A 106 -8.09 12.01 4.10
CA GLU A 106 -9.48 12.25 3.67
C GLU A 106 -9.58 12.42 2.15
N GLN A 107 -8.65 13.18 1.55
CA GLN A 107 -8.61 13.40 0.11
C GLN A 107 -8.51 12.09 -0.70
N ASP A 108 -7.71 11.12 -0.24
CA ASP A 108 -7.58 9.84 -0.94
C ASP A 108 -8.92 9.07 -0.91
N PHE A 109 -9.62 9.12 0.22
CA PHE A 109 -10.92 8.46 0.40
C PHE A 109 -12.02 9.13 -0.43
N GLN A 110 -12.06 10.47 -0.48
CA GLN A 110 -13.00 11.23 -1.31
C GLN A 110 -12.80 10.92 -2.80
N ILE A 111 -11.54 10.86 -3.26
CA ILE A 111 -11.23 10.48 -4.65
C ILE A 111 -11.71 9.05 -4.94
N PHE A 112 -11.43 8.09 -4.05
CA PHE A 112 -11.91 6.72 -4.22
C PHE A 112 -13.44 6.66 -4.28
N ALA A 113 -14.13 7.32 -3.34
CA ALA A 113 -15.59 7.33 -3.29
C ALA A 113 -16.21 7.93 -4.57
N ALA A 114 -15.71 9.07 -5.04
CA ALA A 114 -16.19 9.71 -6.27
C ALA A 114 -16.00 8.81 -7.51
N LYS A 115 -14.85 8.14 -7.63
CA LYS A 115 -14.59 7.19 -8.73
C LYS A 115 -15.49 5.96 -8.65
N ILE A 116 -15.73 5.45 -7.45
CA ILE A 116 -16.62 4.31 -7.20
C ILE A 116 -18.07 4.63 -7.55
N LEU A 117 -18.56 5.80 -7.12
CA LEU A 117 -19.94 6.23 -7.34
C LEU A 117 -20.25 6.58 -8.81
N SER A 118 -19.25 7.05 -9.55
CA SER A 118 -19.39 7.35 -10.99
C SER A 118 -19.16 6.14 -11.89
N ALA A 119 -18.70 5.00 -11.35
CA ALA A 119 -18.40 3.81 -12.13
C ALA A 119 -19.68 3.11 -12.61
N ARG A 120 -19.66 2.60 -13.84
CA ARG A 120 -20.70 1.72 -14.36
C ARG A 120 -20.71 0.37 -13.65
N ARG A 121 -19.53 -0.18 -13.38
CA ARG A 121 -19.31 -1.39 -12.58
C ARG A 121 -17.90 -1.43 -12.03
N ILE A 122 -17.70 -2.27 -11.02
CA ILE A 122 -16.46 -2.36 -10.26
C ILE A 122 -15.93 -3.80 -10.27
N PHE A 123 -14.67 -3.95 -10.67
CA PHE A 123 -13.91 -5.19 -10.58
C PHE A 123 -13.09 -5.18 -9.28
N CYS A 124 -13.56 -5.89 -8.25
CA CYS A 124 -12.89 -5.97 -6.96
C CYS A 124 -11.91 -7.15 -6.98
N ILE A 125 -10.61 -6.88 -6.92
CA ILE A 125 -9.54 -7.88 -7.04
C ILE A 125 -8.85 -8.07 -5.70
N GLY A 126 -8.74 -9.33 -5.25
CA GLY A 126 -8.00 -9.70 -4.06
C GLY A 126 -7.58 -11.16 -4.12
N VAL A 127 -6.27 -11.43 -4.05
CA VAL A 127 -5.72 -12.79 -4.15
C VAL A 127 -5.23 -13.29 -2.79
N GLY A 128 -5.42 -14.59 -2.54
CA GLY A 128 -5.02 -15.23 -1.29
C GLY A 128 -5.72 -14.61 -0.08
N SER A 129 -4.98 -14.32 0.99
CA SER A 129 -5.58 -13.72 2.20
C SER A 129 -6.21 -12.34 1.98
N SER A 130 -5.80 -11.61 0.94
CA SER A 130 -6.40 -10.31 0.61
C SER A 130 -7.81 -10.43 0.02
N TYR A 131 -8.23 -11.64 -0.40
CA TYR A 131 -9.58 -11.88 -0.91
C TYR A 131 -10.64 -11.55 0.13
N MET A 132 -10.46 -11.99 1.38
CA MET A 132 -11.50 -11.88 2.41
C MET A 132 -11.94 -10.43 2.70
N PRO A 133 -11.04 -9.47 3.03
CA PRO A 133 -11.45 -8.07 3.24
C PRO A 133 -12.00 -7.42 1.97
N MET A 134 -11.47 -7.78 0.79
CA MET A 134 -11.97 -7.28 -0.49
C MET A 134 -13.39 -7.77 -0.77
N SER A 135 -13.66 -9.05 -0.50
CA SER A 135 -14.98 -9.67 -0.67
C SER A 135 -16.00 -9.07 0.29
N ASP A 136 -15.61 -8.74 1.52
CA ASP A 136 -16.49 -8.04 2.46
C ASP A 136 -16.84 -6.63 1.95
N PHE A 137 -15.85 -5.88 1.45
CA PHE A 137 -16.08 -4.58 0.82
C PHE A 137 -16.99 -4.68 -0.42
N ASN A 138 -16.74 -5.64 -1.33
CA ASN A 138 -17.59 -5.94 -2.48
C ASN A 138 -19.04 -6.24 -2.08
N ARG A 139 -19.24 -7.05 -1.03
CA ARG A 139 -20.57 -7.33 -0.49
C ARG A 139 -21.28 -6.05 -0.02
N LYS A 140 -20.57 -5.15 0.65
CA LYS A 140 -21.12 -3.86 1.11
C LYS A 140 -21.53 -2.96 -0.05
N LEU A 141 -20.74 -2.88 -1.11
CA LEU A 141 -21.10 -2.13 -2.33
C LEU A 141 -22.40 -2.67 -2.96
N LYS A 142 -22.56 -4.00 -3.02
CA LYS A 142 -23.80 -4.64 -3.53
C LYS A 142 -25.03 -4.27 -2.69
N LEU A 143 -24.88 -4.14 -1.36
CA LEU A 143 -25.98 -3.78 -0.46
C LEU A 143 -26.51 -2.35 -0.70
N ILE A 144 -25.71 -1.48 -1.33
CA ILE A 144 -26.09 -0.11 -1.71
C ILE A 144 -26.30 0.02 -3.23
N ASN A 145 -26.63 -1.09 -3.89
CA ASN A 145 -26.96 -1.17 -5.31
C ASN A 145 -25.81 -0.75 -6.27
N ILE A 146 -24.56 -0.76 -5.81
CA ILE A 146 -23.41 -0.55 -6.68
C ILE A 146 -23.02 -1.87 -7.35
N TRP A 147 -23.02 -1.87 -8.69
CA TRP A 147 -22.61 -3.05 -9.46
C TRP A 147 -21.12 -3.33 -9.24
N SER A 148 -20.84 -4.38 -8.48
CA SER A 148 -19.48 -4.84 -8.20
C SER A 148 -19.41 -6.36 -8.29
N ASN A 149 -18.24 -6.91 -8.64
CA ASN A 149 -17.96 -8.34 -8.57
C ASN A 149 -16.55 -8.58 -8.06
N ASP A 150 -16.37 -9.64 -7.28
CA ASP A 150 -15.10 -10.08 -6.73
C ASP A 150 -14.38 -11.07 -7.65
N TYR A 151 -13.08 -10.89 -7.77
CA TYR A 151 -12.17 -11.68 -8.60
C TYR A 151 -10.95 -12.08 -7.77
N PHE A 152 -10.72 -13.39 -7.63
CA PHE A 152 -9.66 -13.94 -6.79
C PHE A 152 -8.83 -15.03 -7.46
N GLU A 153 -9.37 -15.65 -8.50
CA GLU A 153 -8.75 -16.70 -9.28
C GLU A 153 -8.05 -16.10 -10.51
N GLN A 154 -6.86 -16.60 -10.82
CA GLN A 154 -5.94 -15.97 -11.78
C GLN A 154 -6.54 -15.88 -13.18
N TYR A 155 -7.18 -16.95 -13.66
CA TYR A 155 -7.80 -16.98 -14.97
C TYR A 155 -8.95 -15.97 -15.06
N SER A 156 -9.78 -15.88 -14.02
CA SER A 156 -10.87 -14.91 -13.94
C SER A 156 -10.39 -13.47 -13.92
N ILE A 157 -9.27 -13.18 -13.23
CA ILE A 157 -8.63 -11.86 -13.23
C ILE A 157 -8.07 -11.53 -14.61
N ASP A 158 -7.48 -12.51 -15.31
CA ASP A 158 -6.89 -12.27 -16.64
C ASP A 158 -7.92 -11.81 -17.68
N ARG A 159 -9.16 -12.32 -17.58
CA ARG A 159 -10.27 -11.94 -18.48
C ARG A 159 -10.76 -10.50 -18.30
N ILE A 160 -10.40 -9.81 -17.20
CA ILE A 160 -10.84 -8.43 -16.95
C ILE A 160 -10.41 -7.51 -18.09
N LYS A 161 -9.21 -7.71 -18.63
CA LYS A 161 -8.70 -6.94 -19.77
C LYS A 161 -9.53 -7.09 -21.04
N ASP A 162 -10.33 -8.13 -21.19
CA ASP A 162 -11.12 -8.31 -22.42
C ASP A 162 -12.48 -7.60 -22.34
N ILE A 163 -12.88 -7.21 -21.13
CA ILE A 163 -14.24 -6.73 -20.84
C ILE A 163 -14.27 -5.35 -20.17
N ALA A 164 -13.15 -4.89 -19.61
CA ALA A 164 -13.07 -3.59 -18.96
C ALA A 164 -13.26 -2.46 -19.99
N THR A 165 -13.81 -1.34 -19.54
CA THR A 165 -14.06 -0.16 -20.38
C THR A 165 -13.66 1.11 -19.62
N PRO A 166 -13.57 2.27 -20.30
CA PRO A 166 -13.30 3.55 -19.63
C PRO A 166 -14.34 3.98 -18.59
N LYS A 167 -15.51 3.33 -18.55
CA LYS A 167 -16.57 3.58 -17.57
C LYS A 167 -16.49 2.69 -16.34
N ASP A 168 -15.51 1.79 -16.28
CA ASP A 168 -15.37 0.81 -15.21
C ASP A 168 -14.19 1.15 -14.28
N VAL A 169 -14.29 0.69 -13.04
CA VAL A 169 -13.25 0.83 -12.03
C VAL A 169 -12.73 -0.54 -11.62
N ILE A 170 -11.43 -0.68 -11.48
CA ILE A 170 -10.77 -1.85 -10.90
C ILE A 170 -10.27 -1.44 -9.51
N ILE A 171 -10.71 -2.15 -8.46
CA ILE A 171 -10.25 -1.93 -7.08
C ILE A 171 -9.41 -3.12 -6.65
N VAL A 172 -8.17 -2.89 -6.25
CA VAL A 172 -7.22 -3.95 -5.91
C VAL A 172 -6.82 -3.88 -4.44
N PHE A 173 -7.01 -4.98 -3.71
CA PHE A 173 -6.50 -5.14 -2.35
C PHE A 173 -5.26 -6.03 -2.39
N SER A 174 -4.08 -5.45 -2.24
CA SER A 174 -2.81 -6.19 -2.35
C SER A 174 -1.72 -5.60 -1.48
N LEU A 175 -1.25 -6.34 -0.49
CA LEU A 175 -0.15 -5.85 0.36
C LEU A 175 1.17 -5.81 -0.40
N GLY A 176 1.51 -6.86 -1.14
CA GLY A 176 2.83 -7.00 -1.76
C GLY A 176 2.93 -6.43 -3.17
N GLY A 177 1.80 -6.29 -3.88
CA GLY A 177 1.77 -5.76 -5.25
C GLY A 177 2.66 -6.52 -6.25
N SER A 178 3.05 -7.77 -5.96
CA SER A 178 4.15 -8.46 -6.65
C SER A 178 3.73 -9.59 -7.59
N ASN A 179 2.44 -9.92 -7.66
CA ASN A 179 1.95 -10.93 -8.60
C ASN A 179 1.99 -10.34 -10.03
N LYS A 180 2.97 -10.82 -10.82
CA LYS A 180 3.23 -10.31 -12.17
C LYS A 180 2.04 -10.54 -13.10
N ASP A 181 1.40 -11.70 -13.03
CA ASP A 181 0.30 -12.06 -13.94
C ASP A 181 -0.91 -11.18 -13.65
N VAL A 182 -1.29 -11.02 -12.37
CA VAL A 182 -2.36 -10.08 -11.96
C VAL A 182 -2.05 -8.65 -12.38
N ASN A 183 -0.83 -8.18 -12.11
CA ASN A 183 -0.44 -6.81 -12.47
C ASN A 183 -0.45 -6.58 -13.99
N HIS A 184 -0.09 -7.59 -14.78
CA HIS A 184 -0.13 -7.51 -16.24
C HIS A 184 -1.56 -7.38 -16.74
N SER A 185 -2.49 -8.19 -16.25
CA SER A 185 -3.91 -8.09 -16.62
C SER A 185 -4.53 -6.75 -16.22
N ILE A 186 -4.17 -6.20 -15.04
CA ILE A 186 -4.59 -4.86 -14.61
C ILE A 186 -4.02 -3.77 -15.53
N LEU A 187 -2.74 -3.87 -15.89
CA LEU A 187 -2.10 -2.92 -16.81
C LEU A 187 -2.81 -2.91 -18.18
N GLN A 188 -3.10 -4.07 -18.74
CA GLN A 188 -3.81 -4.18 -20.02
C GLN A 188 -5.23 -3.61 -19.95
N ALA A 189 -5.94 -3.81 -18.83
CA ALA A 189 -7.25 -3.20 -18.62
C ALA A 189 -7.16 -1.67 -18.48
N LYS A 190 -6.10 -1.16 -17.84
CA LYS A 190 -5.82 0.28 -17.75
C LYS A 190 -5.49 0.90 -19.10
N GLU A 191 -4.76 0.20 -19.96
CA GLU A 191 -4.49 0.64 -21.34
C GLU A 191 -5.78 0.81 -22.17
N GLN A 192 -6.86 0.11 -21.80
CA GLN A 192 -8.20 0.29 -22.36
C GLN A 192 -9.02 1.42 -21.70
N GLY A 193 -8.42 2.15 -20.77
CA GLY A 193 -9.00 3.32 -20.10
C GLY A 193 -9.70 3.04 -18.77
N ALA A 194 -9.69 1.80 -18.26
CA ALA A 194 -10.26 1.52 -16.95
C ALA A 194 -9.47 2.23 -15.83
N THR A 195 -10.18 2.79 -14.85
CA THR A 195 -9.55 3.44 -13.70
C THR A 195 -9.11 2.38 -12.68
N VAL A 196 -7.87 2.45 -12.19
CA VAL A 196 -7.31 1.52 -11.21
C VAL A 196 -7.13 2.18 -9.85
N LEU A 197 -7.85 1.70 -8.84
CA LEU A 197 -7.77 2.12 -7.46
C LEU A 197 -7.13 1.00 -6.62
N THR A 198 -6.12 1.31 -5.82
CA THR A 198 -5.39 0.28 -5.07
C THR A 198 -5.31 0.57 -3.57
N ILE A 199 -5.56 -0.45 -2.76
CA ILE A 199 -5.29 -0.45 -1.32
C ILE A 199 -4.10 -1.37 -1.06
N THR A 200 -2.97 -0.79 -0.65
CA THR A 200 -1.66 -1.48 -0.61
C THR A 200 -0.74 -0.93 0.49
N THR A 201 0.47 -1.49 0.63
CA THR A 201 1.50 -0.92 1.50
C THR A 201 2.39 0.06 0.75
N LEU A 202 2.98 1.02 1.46
CA LEU A 202 3.98 1.95 0.92
C LEU A 202 5.20 1.20 0.34
N GLY A 203 5.60 1.57 -0.87
CA GLY A 203 6.82 1.09 -1.53
C GLY A 203 6.73 1.07 -3.05
N ASN A 204 7.87 0.87 -3.71
CA ASN A 204 7.95 0.76 -5.17
C ASN A 204 7.66 -0.66 -5.65
N HIS A 205 6.43 -0.88 -6.09
CA HIS A 205 6.03 -2.11 -6.77
C HIS A 205 5.25 -1.78 -8.04
N LEU A 206 5.15 -2.75 -8.96
CA LEU A 206 4.50 -2.55 -10.25
C LEU A 206 3.04 -2.10 -10.07
N LEU A 207 2.33 -2.65 -9.08
CA LEU A 207 0.96 -2.26 -8.79
C LEU A 207 0.83 -0.77 -8.43
N ALA A 208 1.78 -0.21 -7.66
CA ALA A 208 1.80 1.21 -7.34
C ALA A 208 1.95 2.08 -8.60
N LYS A 209 2.80 1.66 -9.55
CA LYS A 209 3.02 2.40 -10.80
C LYS A 209 1.83 2.41 -11.75
N ILE A 210 1.03 1.34 -11.74
CA ILE A 210 -0.15 1.23 -12.61
C ILE A 210 -1.42 1.76 -11.93
N SER A 211 -1.41 2.08 -10.64
CA SER A 211 -2.59 2.61 -9.95
C SER A 211 -2.80 4.09 -10.28
N ASP A 212 -4.04 4.50 -10.53
CA ASP A 212 -4.41 5.92 -10.68
C ASP A 212 -4.45 6.61 -9.32
N HIS A 213 -4.99 5.92 -8.31
CA HIS A 213 -5.06 6.40 -6.95
C HIS A 213 -4.80 5.26 -5.96
N MET A 214 -4.20 5.60 -4.81
CA MET A 214 -3.80 4.63 -3.81
C MET A 214 -4.23 5.06 -2.40
N ILE A 215 -4.65 4.09 -1.60
CA ILE A 215 -4.74 4.21 -0.14
C ILE A 215 -3.72 3.26 0.47
N PHE A 216 -2.90 3.78 1.39
CA PHE A 216 -1.85 3.02 2.03
C PHE A 216 -2.29 2.45 3.38
N VAL A 217 -1.93 1.20 3.62
CA VAL A 217 -1.95 0.57 4.96
C VAL A 217 -0.55 0.31 5.44
N TYR A 218 -0.38 0.33 6.76
CA TYR A 218 0.86 -0.14 7.36
C TYR A 218 0.80 -1.64 7.58
N ASP A 219 1.87 -2.33 7.18
CA ASP A 219 2.07 -3.74 7.49
C ASP A 219 3.41 -3.90 8.22
N ALA A 220 3.34 -4.37 9.46
CA ALA A 220 4.53 -4.61 10.26
C ALA A 220 5.30 -5.82 9.68
N PRO A 221 6.64 -5.73 9.53
CA PRO A 221 7.48 -6.87 9.19
C PRO A 221 7.27 -8.02 10.17
N LYS A 222 6.81 -9.17 9.66
CA LYS A 222 6.57 -10.39 10.44
C LYS A 222 7.57 -11.46 10.03
N LYS A 223 8.00 -12.30 10.99
CA LYS A 223 8.79 -13.52 10.71
C LYS A 223 8.04 -14.48 9.79
N ARG A 224 6.70 -14.40 9.73
CA ARG A 224 5.84 -15.23 8.88
C ARG A 224 5.45 -14.49 7.61
N GLU A 225 6.08 -14.84 6.50
CA GLU A 225 5.80 -14.22 5.20
C GLU A 225 4.42 -14.60 4.63
N LYS A 226 3.96 -15.84 4.90
CA LYS A 226 2.68 -16.37 4.38
C LYS A 226 1.45 -16.03 5.22
N LEU A 227 1.64 -15.67 6.49
CA LEU A 227 0.54 -15.40 7.45
C LEU A 227 0.63 -13.93 7.91
N ARG A 228 0.37 -13.03 6.97
CA ARG A 228 0.26 -11.59 7.25
C ARG A 228 -1.19 -11.24 7.55
N SER A 229 -1.40 -10.36 8.54
CA SER A 229 -2.74 -9.88 8.90
C SER A 229 -3.36 -9.12 7.72
N ARG A 230 -4.69 -9.09 7.66
CA ARG A 230 -5.47 -8.24 6.75
C ARG A 230 -6.44 -7.34 7.51
N LEU A 231 -6.22 -7.18 8.82
CA LEU A 231 -7.05 -6.33 9.66
C LEU A 231 -7.07 -4.89 9.14
N MET A 232 -5.92 -4.35 8.73
CA MET A 232 -5.84 -2.98 8.21
C MET A 232 -6.58 -2.79 6.87
N PHE A 233 -6.72 -3.84 6.06
CA PHE A 233 -7.61 -3.79 4.89
C PHE A 233 -9.08 -3.76 5.26
N ASN A 234 -9.51 -4.46 6.31
CA ASN A 234 -10.87 -4.34 6.81
C ASN A 234 -11.13 -2.92 7.37
N LEU A 235 -10.17 -2.35 8.11
CA LEU A 235 -10.25 -0.98 8.60
C LEU A 235 -10.45 0.02 7.45
N VAL A 236 -9.58 -0.02 6.45
CA VAL A 236 -9.67 0.90 5.29
C VAL A 236 -10.93 0.63 4.48
N GLY A 237 -11.28 -0.63 4.23
CA GLY A 237 -12.51 -1.00 3.51
C GLY A 237 -13.77 -0.49 4.21
N ASN A 238 -13.81 -0.56 5.55
CA ASN A 238 -14.91 0.00 6.35
C ASN A 238 -14.97 1.52 6.24
N LEU A 239 -13.86 2.21 6.48
CA LEU A 239 -13.81 3.67 6.37
C LEU A 239 -14.20 4.15 4.97
N LEU A 240 -13.73 3.48 3.93
CA LEU A 240 -14.09 3.80 2.55
C LEU A 240 -15.58 3.59 2.29
N PHE A 241 -16.17 2.52 2.81
CA PHE A 241 -17.60 2.30 2.69
C PHE A 241 -18.43 3.39 3.39
N GLU A 242 -18.04 3.81 4.59
CA GLU A 242 -18.71 4.91 5.30
C GLU A 242 -18.60 6.25 4.55
N VAL A 243 -17.44 6.54 3.95
CA VAL A 243 -17.27 7.73 3.09
C VAL A 243 -18.18 7.65 1.86
N ILE A 244 -18.27 6.49 1.20
CA ILE A 244 -19.18 6.29 0.07
C ILE A 244 -20.63 6.55 0.46
N LEU A 245 -21.07 6.08 1.63
CA LEU A 245 -22.41 6.33 2.16
C LEU A 245 -22.68 7.82 2.40
N ALA A 246 -21.72 8.54 2.99
CA ALA A 246 -21.85 9.97 3.24
C ALA A 246 -21.97 10.78 1.93
N GLU A 247 -21.19 10.43 0.92
CA GLU A 247 -21.23 11.06 -0.41
C GLU A 247 -22.54 10.77 -1.16
N GLN A 248 -23.14 9.58 -0.98
CA GLN A 248 -24.46 9.26 -1.55
C GLN A 248 -25.61 10.06 -0.94
N GLN A 249 -25.50 10.46 0.33
CA GLN A 249 -26.54 11.27 0.99
C GLN A 249 -26.49 12.75 0.58
N THR A 250 -25.36 13.18 0.01
CA THR A 250 -25.11 14.58 -0.37
C THR A 250 -25.51 14.87 -1.82
N ASN A 251 -25.72 13.83 -2.64
CA ASN A 251 -26.13 13.90 -4.04
C ASN A 251 -27.60 13.50 -4.21
#